data_AF-A0A4Y7WLR8-F1
#
_entry.id   AF-A0A4Y7WLR8-F1
#
_cell.length_a   1.000
_cell.length_b   1.000
_cell.length_c   1.000
_cell.angle_alpha   90.00
_cell.angle_beta   90.00
_cell.angle_gamma   90.00
#
_symmetry.space_group_name_H-M   'P 1'
#
loop_
_entity.id
_entity.type
_entity.pdbx_description
1 polymer ?
#
loop_
_entity_poly.entity_id
_entity_poly.type
_entity_poly.pdbx_seq_one_letter_code
_entity_poly.pdbx_strand_id
1 'polypeptide(L)'
;MELNSIDDNQPNGENGFRSSWHLLFNLPSNEEGLAITIENREIVKEIVLEDFDSSYQNEIFKGQINFNSDEIIKIAISDFKLEKGNGQDVIFSGYHYKLIEDQGIQFLTVVGTIDSKLAEIHFDAQTGEQIGWTETN
;
A
#
# COMPACT_ATOMS: atom_id res chain seq x y z
N MET A 1 -9.75 5.22 -10.06
CA MET A 1 -8.89 4.29 -9.31
C MET A 1 -8.35 5.09 -8.13
N GLU A 2 -8.92 4.90 -6.95
CA GLU A 2 -8.44 5.57 -5.74
C GLU A 2 -7.31 4.73 -5.15
N LEU A 3 -6.11 5.28 -5.15
CA LEU A 3 -5.04 4.73 -4.33
C LEU A 3 -5.36 5.13 -2.88
N ASN A 4 -5.66 4.13 -2.05
CA ASN A 4 -5.76 4.28 -0.59
C ASN A 4 -4.37 4.52 0.04
N SER A 5 -3.66 5.53 -0.45
CA SER A 5 -2.38 5.97 0.09
C SER A 5 -2.27 7.46 -0.11
N ILE A 6 -1.93 8.17 0.96
CA ILE A 6 -1.53 9.56 0.90
C ILE A 6 -0.08 9.57 0.38
N ASP A 7 0.19 10.33 -0.68
CA ASP A 7 1.54 10.59 -1.20
C ASP A 7 2.15 11.75 -0.42
N ASP A 8 3.38 11.60 0.07
CA ASP A 8 4.13 12.66 0.76
C ASP A 8 4.98 13.50 -0.21
N ASN A 9 4.89 13.22 -1.52
CA ASN A 9 5.66 13.83 -2.62
C ASN A 9 7.17 13.66 -2.46
N GLN A 10 7.62 12.70 -1.65
CA GLN A 10 9.03 12.39 -1.47
C GLN A 10 9.37 11.08 -2.21
N PRO A 11 10.50 11.00 -2.94
CA PRO A 11 10.92 9.77 -3.60
C PRO A 11 11.54 8.80 -2.57
N ASN A 12 10.71 8.20 -1.74
CA ASN A 12 11.08 7.26 -0.66
C ASN A 12 10.55 5.84 -0.93
N GLY A 13 10.87 4.88 -0.05
CA GLY A 13 10.42 3.48 -0.16
C GLY A 13 11.38 2.51 -0.87
N GLU A 14 12.49 3.00 -1.44
CA GLU A 14 13.50 2.16 -2.15
C GLU A 14 14.18 1.11 -1.26
N ASN A 15 14.20 1.33 0.05
CA ASN A 15 14.74 0.40 1.04
C ASN A 15 13.64 -0.39 1.77
N GLY A 16 12.40 -0.36 1.29
CA GLY A 16 11.26 -0.98 1.97
C GLY A 16 10.67 -0.14 3.10
N PHE A 17 11.29 0.99 3.46
CA PHE A 17 10.83 1.87 4.54
C PHE A 17 10.31 3.19 3.98
N ARG A 18 9.20 3.65 4.55
CA ARG A 18 8.63 4.98 4.26
C ARG A 18 8.92 5.95 5.42
N SER A 19 9.08 7.23 5.10
CA SER A 19 9.16 8.29 6.12
C SER A 19 7.85 8.44 6.88
N SER A 20 6.73 8.13 6.20
CA SER A 20 5.38 8.14 6.76
C SER A 20 4.63 6.83 6.47
N TRP A 21 3.77 6.44 7.40
CA TRP A 21 2.75 5.41 7.18
C TRP A 21 1.37 6.04 7.23
N HIS A 22 0.52 5.69 6.29
CA HIS A 22 -0.86 6.13 6.23
C HIS A 22 -1.76 4.93 6.45
N LEU A 23 -2.53 4.96 7.53
CA LEU A 23 -3.45 3.88 7.91
C LEU A 23 -4.87 4.38 7.76
N LEU A 24 -5.73 3.55 7.20
CA LEU A 24 -7.14 3.82 7.02
C LEU A 24 -7.93 2.81 7.84
N PHE A 25 -8.75 3.31 8.76
CA PHE A 25 -9.60 2.47 9.62
C PHE A 25 -11.06 2.79 9.36
N ASN A 26 -11.90 1.76 9.40
CA ASN A 26 -13.34 1.95 9.46
C ASN A 26 -13.73 2.29 10.90
N LEU A 27 -14.57 3.31 11.06
CA LEU A 27 -15.20 3.58 12.35
C LEU A 27 -16.50 2.76 12.48
N PRO A 28 -17.00 2.51 13.72
CA PRO A 28 -18.13 1.61 13.96
C PRO A 28 -19.44 1.97 13.23
N SER A 29 -19.56 3.19 12.70
CA SER A 29 -20.71 3.65 11.93
C SER A 29 -20.75 3.10 10.49
N ASN A 30 -19.65 2.54 9.97
CA ASN A 30 -19.44 2.11 8.57
C ASN A 30 -19.61 3.19 7.50
N GLU A 31 -20.01 4.41 7.88
CA GLU A 31 -20.15 5.61 7.04
C GLU A 31 -19.01 6.61 7.28
N GLU A 32 -18.13 6.32 8.24
CA GLU A 32 -16.98 7.14 8.58
C GLU A 32 -15.70 6.31 8.61
N GLY A 33 -14.62 6.94 8.17
CA GLY A 33 -13.26 6.40 8.22
C GLY A 33 -12.36 7.26 9.10
N LEU A 34 -11.25 6.70 9.57
CA LEU A 34 -10.17 7.42 10.21
C LEU A 34 -8.88 7.20 9.43
N ALA A 35 -8.34 8.27 8.86
CA ALA A 35 -7.01 8.28 8.26
C ALA A 35 -5.98 8.77 9.28
N ILE A 36 -4.97 7.96 9.57
CA ILE A 36 -3.87 8.28 10.49
C ILE A 36 -2.57 8.35 9.70
N THR A 37 -1.79 9.42 9.88
CA THR A 37 -0.41 9.51 9.42
C THR A 37 0.54 9.32 10.58
N ILE A 38 1.48 8.39 10.44
CA ILE A 38 2.55 8.11 11.41
C ILE A 38 3.88 8.49 10.78
N GLU A 39 4.65 9.35 11.43
CA GLU A 39 6.03 9.70 11.05
C GLU A 39 6.94 9.52 12.27
N ASN A 40 8.16 9.02 12.08
CA ASN A 40 9.12 8.85 13.19
C ASN A 40 8.56 8.13 14.44
N ARG A 41 7.63 7.19 14.24
CA ARG A 41 6.91 6.44 15.30
C ARG A 41 5.90 7.27 16.11
N GLU A 42 5.53 8.45 15.63
CA GLU A 42 4.52 9.32 16.23
C GLU A 42 3.35 9.54 15.25
N ILE A 43 2.13 9.63 15.77
CA ILE A 43 0.98 10.07 14.97
C ILE A 43 1.09 11.58 14.76
N VAL A 44 1.24 12.02 13.52
CA VAL A 44 1.39 13.44 13.16
C VAL A 44 0.14 14.04 12.54
N LYS A 45 -0.81 13.20 12.09
CA LYS A 45 -2.08 13.65 11.52
C LYS A 45 -3.16 12.60 11.73
N GLU A 46 -4.37 13.07 12.05
CA GLU A 46 -5.59 12.28 12.11
C GLU A 46 -6.68 13.03 11.36
N ILE A 47 -7.42 12.34 10.49
CA ILE A 47 -8.53 12.90 9.72
C ILE A 47 -9.70 11.93 9.81
N VAL A 48 -10.85 12.42 10.26
CA VAL A 48 -12.12 11.72 10.11
C VAL A 48 -12.61 11.95 8.68
N LEU A 49 -12.85 10.86 7.96
CA LEU A 49 -13.41 10.86 6.62
C LEU A 49 -14.91 10.63 6.76
N GLU A 50 -15.70 11.66 6.48
CA GLU A 50 -17.16 11.56 6.36
C GLU A 50 -17.52 10.89 5.01
N ASP A 51 -18.66 10.23 4.95
CA ASP A 51 -19.17 9.49 3.77
C ASP A 51 -18.19 8.42 3.24
N PHE A 52 -17.45 7.78 4.13
CA PHE A 52 -16.48 6.74 3.77
C PHE A 52 -17.17 5.37 3.70
N ASP A 53 -17.47 4.90 2.48
CA ASP A 53 -18.08 3.58 2.26
C ASP A 53 -17.04 2.46 2.49
N SER A 54 -17.14 1.88 3.68
CA SER A 54 -16.29 0.78 4.12
C SER A 54 -16.86 -0.61 3.85
N SER A 55 -18.04 -0.71 3.22
CA SER A 55 -18.77 -1.98 3.08
C SER A 55 -18.04 -3.07 2.30
N TYR A 56 -17.01 -2.71 1.54
CA TYR A 56 -16.18 -3.61 0.74
C TYR A 56 -14.83 -3.97 1.38
N GLN A 57 -14.55 -3.53 2.60
CA GLN A 57 -13.27 -3.82 3.26
C GLN A 57 -13.37 -4.98 4.25
N ASN A 58 -12.51 -5.98 4.06
CA ASN A 58 -12.36 -7.10 4.97
C ASN A 58 -11.44 -6.73 6.14
N GLU A 59 -11.73 -7.25 7.34
CA GLU A 59 -10.89 -7.05 8.51
C GLU A 59 -9.55 -7.79 8.36
N ILE A 60 -8.44 -7.08 8.60
CA ILE A 60 -7.10 -7.67 8.55
C ILE A 60 -6.68 -8.12 9.95
N PHE A 61 -6.64 -9.44 10.18
CA PHE A 61 -6.26 -10.00 11.48
C PHE A 61 -4.73 -9.97 11.77
N LYS A 62 -4.38 -9.63 13.01
CA LYS A 62 -3.05 -9.29 13.56
C LYS A 62 -1.89 -10.31 13.38
N GLY A 63 -2.11 -11.46 12.74
CA GLY A 63 -1.19 -12.60 12.79
C GLY A 63 -0.42 -12.94 11.51
N GLN A 64 -0.53 -12.14 10.44
CA GLN A 64 -0.37 -12.72 9.10
C GLN A 64 0.80 -12.20 8.25
N ILE A 65 1.58 -11.20 8.67
CA ILE A 65 2.77 -10.76 7.91
C ILE A 65 4.05 -11.29 8.55
N ASN A 66 4.77 -12.16 7.84
CA ASN A 66 5.97 -12.83 8.36
C ASN A 66 7.28 -12.41 7.68
N PHE A 67 7.26 -11.35 6.87
CA PHE A 67 8.43 -10.88 6.14
C PHE A 67 8.57 -9.37 6.23
N ASN A 68 9.73 -8.85 5.85
CA ASN A 68 10.00 -7.43 5.85
C ASN A 68 9.76 -6.82 4.46
N SER A 69 9.27 -5.59 4.43
CA SER A 69 9.02 -4.85 3.18
C SER A 69 10.29 -4.60 2.34
N ASP A 70 11.48 -4.65 2.96
CA ASP A 70 12.75 -4.48 2.24
C ASP A 70 13.17 -5.72 1.43
N GLU A 71 12.62 -6.90 1.73
CA GLU A 71 12.86 -8.12 0.98
C GLU A 71 12.00 -8.15 -0.28
N ILE A 72 10.70 -7.88 -0.15
CA ILE A 72 9.76 -7.94 -1.26
C ILE A 72 9.96 -6.81 -2.29
N ILE A 73 10.39 -5.62 -1.88
CA ILE A 73 10.67 -4.53 -2.84
C ILE A 73 11.85 -4.88 -3.74
N LYS A 74 12.86 -5.60 -3.22
CA LYS A 74 13.98 -6.08 -4.03
C LYS A 74 13.51 -7.07 -5.08
N ILE A 75 12.58 -7.97 -4.72
CA ILE A 75 11.96 -8.91 -5.66
C ILE A 75 11.18 -8.14 -6.73
N ALA A 76 10.30 -7.21 -6.33
CA ALA A 76 9.52 -6.40 -7.26
C ALA A 76 10.39 -5.62 -8.26
N ILE A 77 11.47 -4.99 -7.79
CA ILE A 77 12.41 -4.26 -8.66
C ILE A 77 13.18 -5.22 -9.59
N SER A 78 13.71 -6.32 -9.05
CA SER A 78 14.60 -7.20 -9.81
C SER A 78 13.88 -8.05 -10.84
N ASP A 79 12.74 -8.64 -10.47
CA ASP A 79 12.02 -9.62 -11.29
C ASP A 79 11.03 -8.95 -12.24
N PHE A 80 10.38 -7.86 -11.80
CA PHE A 80 9.35 -7.17 -12.58
C PHE A 80 9.83 -5.87 -13.22
N LYS A 81 11.07 -5.44 -12.94
CA LYS A 81 11.58 -4.12 -13.33
C LYS A 81 10.68 -2.99 -12.84
N LEU A 82 10.05 -3.18 -11.68
CA LEU A 82 9.19 -2.17 -11.10
C LEU A 82 10.01 -0.91 -10.81
N GLU A 83 9.54 0.21 -11.33
CA GLU A 83 10.10 1.54 -11.10
C GLU A 83 9.24 2.31 -10.10
N LYS A 84 9.82 3.33 -9.48
CA LYS A 84 9.09 4.20 -8.56
C LYS A 84 8.21 5.20 -9.32
N GLY A 85 7.06 5.53 -8.74
CA GLY A 85 6.25 6.65 -9.23
C GLY A 85 7.02 7.96 -9.19
N ASN A 86 6.80 8.82 -10.18
CA ASN A 86 7.49 10.10 -10.34
C ASN A 86 6.60 11.32 -10.03
N GLY A 87 5.36 11.11 -9.58
CA GLY A 87 4.39 12.18 -9.31
C GLY A 87 3.90 12.97 -10.54
N GLN A 88 4.35 12.61 -11.75
CA GLN A 88 4.00 13.27 -13.01
C GLN A 88 3.14 12.36 -13.91
N ASP A 89 3.64 11.16 -14.21
CA ASP A 89 2.94 10.17 -15.05
C ASP A 89 1.90 9.39 -14.24
N VAL A 90 2.16 9.23 -12.94
CA VAL A 90 1.25 8.65 -11.95
C VAL A 90 1.11 9.62 -10.78
N ILE A 91 -0.06 9.60 -10.13
CA ILE A 91 -0.44 10.54 -9.05
C ILE A 91 0.35 10.36 -7.74
N PHE A 92 1.39 9.52 -7.74
CA PHE A 92 2.12 9.15 -6.55
C PHE A 92 3.64 9.14 -6.80
N SER A 93 4.40 9.38 -5.74
CA SER A 93 5.87 9.41 -5.73
C SER A 93 6.43 8.23 -4.94
N GLY A 94 7.49 7.59 -5.44
CA GLY A 94 8.11 6.45 -4.74
C GLY A 94 7.36 5.12 -4.95
N TYR A 95 7.58 4.16 -4.05
CA TYR A 95 6.89 2.86 -4.02
C TYR A 95 5.86 2.82 -2.92
N HIS A 96 4.61 2.46 -3.24
CA HIS A 96 3.52 2.37 -2.28
C HIS A 96 3.29 0.92 -1.83
N TYR A 97 2.78 0.74 -0.63
CA TYR A 97 2.50 -0.58 -0.06
C TYR A 97 1.05 -0.62 0.40
N LYS A 98 0.32 -1.66 0.01
CA LYS A 98 -1.07 -1.89 0.45
C LYS A 98 -1.16 -3.28 1.05
N LEU A 99 -1.69 -3.39 2.27
CA LEU A 99 -2.07 -4.67 2.83
C LEU A 99 -3.57 -4.86 2.59
N ILE A 100 -3.93 -5.93 1.89
CA ILE A 100 -5.30 -6.17 1.42
C ILE A 100 -5.67 -7.60 1.77
N GLU A 101 -6.95 -7.83 2.09
CA GLU A 101 -7.55 -9.15 2.15
C GLU A 101 -8.64 -9.28 1.08
N ASP A 102 -8.49 -10.24 0.18
CA ASP A 102 -9.51 -10.60 -0.81
C ASP A 102 -9.78 -12.10 -0.78
N GLN A 103 -11.06 -12.48 -0.71
CA GLN A 103 -11.52 -13.87 -0.64
C GLN A 103 -10.82 -14.73 0.43
N GLY A 104 -10.43 -14.12 1.56
CA GLY A 104 -9.72 -14.78 2.66
C GLY A 104 -8.21 -14.96 2.43
N ILE A 105 -7.66 -14.42 1.34
CA ILE A 105 -6.23 -14.35 1.08
C ILE A 105 -5.75 -12.95 1.43
N GLN A 106 -4.82 -12.88 2.39
CA GLN A 106 -4.14 -11.63 2.73
C GLN A 106 -2.86 -11.52 1.90
N PHE A 107 -2.67 -10.37 1.27
CA PHE A 107 -1.48 -10.10 0.49
C PHE A 107 -1.00 -8.66 0.64
N LEU A 108 0.32 -8.52 0.66
CA LEU A 108 0.98 -7.23 0.58
C LEU A 108 1.24 -6.92 -0.88
N THR A 109 0.78 -5.75 -1.30
CA THR A 109 0.91 -5.25 -2.66
C THR A 109 1.97 -4.16 -2.69
N VAL A 110 2.97 -4.29 -3.55
CA VAL A 110 3.92 -3.22 -3.90
C VAL A 110 3.41 -2.52 -5.15
N VAL A 111 3.20 -1.22 -5.06
CA VAL A 111 2.73 -0.39 -6.18
C VAL A 111 3.86 0.51 -6.65
N GLY A 112 4.05 0.52 -7.96
CA GLY A 112 5.04 1.32 -8.68
C GLY A 112 4.61 1.49 -10.12
N THR A 113 5.58 1.60 -11.03
CA THR A 113 5.35 1.71 -12.45
C THR A 113 6.15 0.70 -13.26
N ILE A 114 5.57 0.20 -14.35
CA ILE A 114 6.27 -0.54 -15.40
C ILE A 114 5.97 0.20 -16.71
N ASP A 115 6.99 0.63 -17.44
CA ASP A 115 6.83 1.41 -18.68
C ASP A 115 5.86 2.61 -18.54
N SER A 116 6.04 3.39 -17.47
CA SER A 116 5.20 4.55 -17.09
C SER A 116 3.73 4.25 -16.78
N LYS A 117 3.35 2.98 -16.66
CA LYS A 117 1.99 2.57 -16.25
C LYS A 117 1.99 2.09 -14.83
N LEU A 118 0.89 2.33 -14.11
CA LEU A 118 0.73 1.86 -12.74
C LEU A 118 0.74 0.33 -12.74
N ALA A 119 1.59 -0.25 -11.90
CA ALA A 119 1.72 -1.68 -11.71
C ALA A 119 1.64 -2.04 -10.22
N GLU A 120 0.98 -3.15 -9.93
CA GLU A 120 0.82 -3.70 -8.59
C GLU A 120 1.37 -5.12 -8.56
N ILE A 121 2.34 -5.39 -7.69
CA ILE A 121 2.91 -6.73 -7.49
C ILE A 121 2.42 -7.28 -6.16
N HIS A 122 1.79 -8.46 -6.18
CA HIS A 122 1.11 -9.04 -5.03
C HIS A 122 1.92 -10.19 -4.42
N PHE A 123 2.12 -10.14 -3.11
CA PHE A 123 2.83 -11.14 -2.32
C PHE A 123 1.93 -11.69 -1.22
N ASP A 124 1.83 -13.01 -1.10
CA ASP A 124 1.12 -13.66 0.00
C ASP A 124 1.67 -13.18 1.35
N ALA A 125 0.82 -12.66 2.23
CA ALA A 125 1.25 -12.01 3.48
C ALA A 125 1.98 -12.98 4.42
N GLN A 126 1.63 -14.27 4.40
CA GLN A 126 2.14 -15.25 5.35
C GLN A 126 3.49 -15.83 4.94
N THR A 127 3.70 -15.98 3.64
CA THR A 127 4.86 -16.67 3.05
C THR A 127 5.84 -15.72 2.37
N GLY A 128 5.36 -14.55 1.91
CA GLY A 128 6.14 -13.64 1.07
C GLY A 128 6.30 -14.12 -0.37
N GLU A 129 5.64 -15.21 -0.76
CA GLU A 129 5.67 -15.72 -2.14
C GLU A 129 4.89 -14.79 -3.07
N GLN A 130 5.40 -14.60 -4.28
CA GLN A 130 4.70 -13.83 -5.31
C GLN A 130 3.48 -14.61 -5.80
N ILE A 131 2.30 -13.99 -5.73
CA ILE A 131 1.02 -14.63 -6.06
C ILE A 131 0.34 -14.04 -7.29
N GLY A 132 0.72 -12.83 -7.70
CA GLY A 132 0.17 -12.19 -8.88
C GLY A 132 0.78 -10.81 -9.15
N TRP A 133 0.37 -10.20 -10.26
CA TRP A 133 0.61 -8.79 -10.53
C TRP A 133 -0.46 -8.25 -11.49
N THR A 134 -0.68 -6.94 -11.46
CA THR A 134 -1.58 -6.22 -12.35
C THR A 134 -0.94 -4.94 -12.88
N GLU A 135 -1.42 -4.44 -14.02
CA GLU A 135 -0.99 -3.19 -14.66
C GLU A 135 -2.22 -2.45 -15.20
N THR A 136 -2.19 -1.11 -15.14
CA THR A 136 -3.19 -0.29 -15.84
C THR A 136 -2.98 -0.31 -17.35
N ASN A 137 -4.03 -0.60 -18.11
CA ASN A 137 -4.01 -0.55 -19.58
C ASN A 137 -3.51 0.79 -20.14
#